data_AF-A0A5B7C2I1-F1
#
_entry.id   AF-A0A5B7C2I1-F1
#
_cell.length_a   1.000
_cell.length_b   1.000
_cell.length_c   1.000
_cell.angle_alpha   90.00
_cell.angle_beta   90.00
_cell.angle_gamma   90.00
#
_symmetry.space_group_name_H-M   'P 1'
#
loop_
_entity.id
_entity.type
_entity.pdbx_description
1 polymer ?
#
loop_
_entity_poly.entity_id
_entity_poly.type
_entity_poly.pdbx_seq_one_letter_code
_entity_poly.pdbx_strand_id
1 'polypeptide(L)'
;MAGIFGAIKSFAGSFLLLYKPNPPSSQPFKPTFCRSPIFHSSRSRILTMVQQGLQNIVSEIIEPSPKIQKLDHNGVSEAPQHTSPLLRVKKLSEKAILPSRASLLSAGYDLSSATETKVPARGKALVPTDLSIAIPEGTYARIAPRSGLAWKHSIDVGAGVIDADYRGPVGVILFNHSDVDFEVKVGDRIAQLVIEKIMTPDVTEVDDLDSTVRGVGGFGSTGV
;
A
#
# COMPACT_ATOMS: atom_id res chain seq x y z
N MET A 1 -22.67 42.30 39.17
CA MET A 1 -21.45 42.44 40.00
C MET A 1 -20.32 41.76 39.23
N ALA A 2 -19.47 42.55 38.56
CA ALA A 2 -18.10 42.88 39.00
C ALA A 2 -17.22 41.62 39.04
N GLY A 3 -16.36 41.40 38.04
CA GLY A 3 -14.96 41.86 38.03
C GLY A 3 -14.08 40.79 38.69
N ILE A 4 -13.02 40.27 38.08
CA ILE A 4 -11.67 40.82 38.28
C ILE A 4 -10.74 40.20 37.22
N PHE A 5 -10.01 41.08 36.52
CA PHE A 5 -8.82 40.80 35.73
C PHE A 5 -7.68 40.36 36.66
N GLY A 6 -7.05 39.22 36.37
CA GLY A 6 -5.81 38.78 37.01
C GLY A 6 -4.73 38.57 35.95
N ALA A 7 -3.94 39.60 35.68
CA ALA A 7 -2.73 39.53 34.88
C ALA A 7 -1.67 38.70 35.64
N ILE A 8 -1.18 37.62 35.03
CA ILE A 8 -0.04 36.86 35.54
C ILE A 8 1.16 37.10 34.62
N LYS A 9 2.26 37.43 35.29
CA LYS A 9 3.50 38.01 34.80
C LYS A 9 4.22 37.11 33.79
N SER A 10 4.74 37.76 32.76
CA SER A 10 5.79 37.29 31.87
C SER A 10 7.00 36.78 32.66
N PHE A 11 7.37 35.52 32.46
CA PHE A 11 8.64 34.95 32.90
C PHE A 11 9.49 34.69 31.65
N ALA A 12 10.37 35.64 31.35
CA ALA A 12 11.41 35.49 30.34
C ALA A 12 12.50 34.58 30.91
N GLY A 13 12.41 33.28 30.62
CA GLY A 13 13.46 32.29 30.88
C GLY A 13 14.20 31.97 29.60
N SER A 14 15.35 32.63 29.39
CA SER A 14 16.30 32.31 28.34
C SER A 14 17.01 30.99 28.67
N PHE A 15 16.62 29.90 28.01
CA PHE A 15 17.34 28.62 28.05
C PHE A 15 18.07 28.43 26.72
N LEU A 16 19.20 29.11 26.57
CA LEU A 16 20.10 28.96 25.43
C LEU A 16 20.95 27.70 25.64
N LEU A 17 20.42 26.52 25.26
CA LEU A 17 21.23 25.31 25.14
C LEU A 17 22.06 25.39 23.85
N LEU A 18 23.36 25.65 24.01
CA LEU A 18 24.35 25.62 22.94
C LEU A 18 24.50 24.19 22.40
N TYR A 19 23.80 23.87 21.31
CA TYR A 19 24.05 22.66 20.53
C TYR A 19 25.32 22.88 19.68
N LYS A 20 26.43 22.23 20.06
CA LYS A 20 27.65 22.16 19.24
C LYS A 20 27.64 20.86 18.43
N PRO A 21 27.54 20.89 17.09
CA PRO A 21 27.73 19.70 16.27
C PRO A 21 29.22 19.30 16.27
N ASN A 22 29.50 18.02 16.50
CA ASN A 22 30.84 17.46 16.33
C ASN A 22 31.22 17.43 14.83
N PRO A 23 32.45 17.82 14.45
CA PRO A 23 32.88 17.74 13.06
C PRO A 23 33.09 16.27 12.63
N PRO A 24 32.80 15.91 11.37
CA PRO A 24 32.97 14.56 10.87
C PRO A 24 34.45 14.16 10.83
N SER A 25 34.77 12.99 11.40
CA SER A 25 36.09 12.39 11.32
C SER A 25 36.38 11.93 9.90
N SER A 26 37.30 12.62 9.22
CA SER A 26 37.82 12.23 7.91
C SER A 26 38.85 11.11 8.04
N GLN A 27 38.50 9.89 7.60
CA GLN A 27 39.45 8.82 7.34
C GLN A 27 39.27 8.37 5.87
N PRO A 28 40.33 8.36 5.04
CA PRO A 28 40.21 8.01 3.63
C PRO A 28 40.05 6.50 3.43
N PHE A 29 38.96 6.10 2.77
CA PHE A 29 38.75 4.74 2.27
C PHE A 29 39.77 4.41 1.17
N LYS A 30 40.55 3.35 1.35
CA LYS A 30 41.42 2.77 0.30
C LYS A 30 40.64 1.68 -0.46
N PRO A 31 40.50 1.75 -1.79
CA PRO A 31 39.90 0.68 -2.58
C PRO A 31 40.93 -0.43 -2.86
N THR A 32 40.66 -1.65 -2.42
CA THR A 32 41.39 -2.85 -2.85
C THR A 32 40.79 -3.39 -4.14
N PHE A 33 41.60 -3.36 -5.18
CA PHE A 33 41.30 -3.81 -6.53
C PHE A 33 41.79 -5.26 -6.69
N CYS A 34 40.89 -6.24 -6.83
CA CYS A 34 41.25 -7.61 -7.19
C CYS A 34 40.93 -7.85 -8.66
N ARG A 35 41.97 -8.11 -9.47
CA ARG A 35 41.87 -8.47 -10.89
C ARG A 35 42.00 -10.00 -11.09
N SER A 36 41.12 -10.51 -11.96
CA SER A 36 41.31 -11.57 -12.99
C SER A 36 41.50 -13.05 -12.54
N PRO A 37 41.21 -14.08 -13.38
CA PRO A 37 41.14 -14.04 -14.85
C PRO A 37 39.98 -14.76 -15.56
N ILE A 38 39.93 -14.46 -16.86
CA ILE A 38 39.16 -15.04 -17.95
C ILE A 38 39.59 -16.49 -18.20
N PHE A 39 38.64 -17.41 -18.43
CA PHE A 39 38.90 -18.70 -19.09
C PHE A 39 37.81 -19.05 -20.11
N HIS A 40 38.26 -19.69 -21.18
CA HIS A 40 37.59 -19.94 -22.46
C HIS A 40 36.69 -21.19 -22.44
N SER A 41 35.62 -21.14 -23.24
CA SER A 41 34.96 -22.19 -24.06
C SER A 41 35.18 -23.68 -23.72
N SER A 42 34.08 -24.41 -23.48
CA SER A 42 33.87 -25.77 -24.03
C SER A 42 32.39 -26.17 -24.08
N ARG A 43 31.99 -26.70 -25.24
CA ARG A 43 30.66 -27.23 -25.59
C ARG A 43 30.35 -28.58 -24.93
N SER A 44 29.05 -28.86 -24.85
CA SER A 44 28.41 -30.19 -24.93
C SER A 44 28.45 -31.07 -23.68
N ARG A 45 27.29 -31.17 -23.00
CA ARG A 45 26.61 -32.43 -22.67
C ARG A 45 25.32 -32.14 -21.90
N ILE A 46 24.26 -32.85 -22.29
CA ILE A 46 22.98 -33.17 -21.62
C ILE A 46 21.83 -32.91 -22.61
N LEU A 47 21.84 -33.76 -23.63
CA LEU A 47 20.64 -34.29 -24.27
C LEU A 47 20.45 -35.68 -23.64
N THR A 48 19.20 -36.16 -23.58
CA THR A 48 18.71 -37.48 -23.11
C THR A 48 18.10 -37.50 -21.71
N MET A 49 16.80 -37.19 -21.63
CA MET A 49 15.78 -37.99 -20.93
C MET A 49 14.41 -37.28 -21.02
N VAL A 50 13.94 -37.14 -22.25
CA VAL A 50 12.51 -36.93 -22.56
C VAL A 50 12.15 -38.06 -23.50
N GLN A 51 10.99 -38.69 -23.24
CA GLN A 51 10.34 -39.75 -24.03
C GLN A 51 10.76 -41.20 -23.75
N GLN A 52 10.04 -41.85 -22.83
CA GLN A 52 9.41 -43.18 -23.04
C GLN A 52 8.58 -43.54 -21.80
N GLY A 53 7.31 -43.92 -22.00
CA GLY A 53 6.47 -44.46 -20.92
C GLY A 53 4.98 -44.11 -20.93
N LEU A 54 4.46 -43.51 -22.00
CA LEU A 54 3.02 -43.46 -22.28
C LEU A 54 2.65 -44.76 -23.01
N GLN A 55 2.12 -45.74 -22.27
CA GLN A 55 1.23 -46.82 -22.68
C GLN A 55 1.34 -47.97 -21.67
N ASN A 56 0.41 -48.02 -20.72
CA ASN A 56 -0.33 -49.24 -20.36
C ASN A 56 -1.25 -48.95 -19.16
N ILE A 57 -2.40 -49.63 -19.17
CA ILE A 57 -3.42 -49.71 -18.10
C ILE A 57 -4.55 -48.66 -18.23
N VAL A 58 -5.40 -48.88 -19.24
CA VAL A 58 -6.85 -48.75 -19.09
C VAL A 58 -7.37 -50.16 -18.86
N SER A 59 -7.66 -50.55 -17.61
CA SER A 59 -8.63 -51.59 -17.20
C SER A 59 -8.47 -51.87 -15.70
N GLU A 60 -9.36 -51.30 -14.89
CA GLU A 60 -10.17 -52.01 -13.88
C GLU A 60 -10.86 -50.99 -12.96
N ILE A 61 -12.14 -50.83 -13.25
CA ILE A 61 -13.17 -50.29 -12.37
C ILE A 61 -13.36 -51.32 -11.25
N ILE A 62 -13.31 -50.90 -9.98
CA ILE A 62 -14.16 -51.36 -8.85
C ILE A 62 -13.99 -50.34 -7.72
N GLU A 63 -15.05 -49.58 -7.43
CA GLU A 63 -15.18 -48.75 -6.22
C GLU A 63 -15.48 -49.64 -5.00
N PRO A 64 -14.84 -49.45 -3.84
CA PRO A 64 -15.39 -49.90 -2.58
C PRO A 64 -16.35 -48.84 -2.02
N SER A 65 -17.61 -49.21 -1.90
CA SER A 65 -18.67 -48.45 -1.25
C SER A 65 -18.37 -48.19 0.24
N PRO A 66 -18.56 -46.95 0.75
CA PRO A 66 -18.43 -46.69 2.18
C PRO A 66 -19.72 -47.10 2.91
N LYS A 67 -19.57 -47.95 3.92
CA LYS A 67 -20.65 -48.36 4.84
C LYS A 67 -21.15 -47.15 5.63
N ILE A 68 -22.45 -46.89 5.52
CA ILE A 68 -23.20 -45.91 6.31
C ILE A 68 -23.18 -46.34 7.78
N GLN A 69 -22.62 -45.50 8.65
CA GLN A 69 -22.92 -45.51 10.08
C GLN A 69 -23.81 -44.29 10.38
N LYS A 70 -25.05 -44.56 10.80
CA LYS A 70 -25.93 -43.56 11.40
C LYS A 70 -25.37 -43.17 12.77
N LEU A 71 -25.11 -41.88 12.95
CA LEU A 71 -24.94 -41.26 14.25
C LEU A 71 -25.67 -39.92 14.21
N ASP A 72 -26.83 -39.92 14.83
CA ASP A 72 -27.69 -38.77 15.04
C ASP A 72 -27.05 -37.93 16.14
N HIS A 73 -26.53 -36.72 15.88
CA HIS A 73 -26.31 -35.69 16.89
C HIS A 73 -26.29 -34.30 16.23
N ASN A 74 -27.18 -33.44 16.72
CA ASN A 74 -27.22 -32.00 16.42
C ASN A 74 -25.89 -31.34 16.77
N GLY A 75 -25.25 -30.75 15.77
CA GLY A 75 -24.09 -29.89 15.93
C GLY A 75 -23.92 -29.07 14.67
N VAL A 76 -24.45 -27.86 14.66
CA VAL A 76 -24.13 -26.87 13.63
C VAL A 76 -22.67 -26.46 13.84
N SER A 77 -21.75 -27.20 13.24
CA SER A 77 -20.38 -26.74 13.06
C SER A 77 -20.38 -25.82 11.84
N GLU A 78 -20.47 -24.52 12.08
CA GLU A 78 -20.07 -23.54 11.09
C GLU A 78 -18.56 -23.71 10.85
N ALA A 79 -18.21 -24.56 9.88
CA ALA A 79 -16.89 -24.50 9.27
C ALA A 79 -16.70 -23.06 8.79
N PRO A 80 -15.54 -22.42 9.02
CA PRO A 80 -15.31 -21.07 8.54
C PRO A 80 -15.42 -21.10 7.03
N GLN A 81 -16.52 -20.54 6.52
CA GLN A 81 -16.68 -20.34 5.09
C GLN A 81 -15.52 -19.44 4.68
N HIS A 82 -14.60 -19.99 3.89
CA HIS A 82 -13.45 -19.26 3.40
C HIS A 82 -13.93 -18.27 2.33
N THR A 83 -14.63 -17.22 2.77
CA THR A 83 -15.08 -16.14 1.88
C THR A 83 -13.84 -15.38 1.45
N SER A 84 -13.41 -15.60 0.21
CA SER A 84 -12.37 -14.78 -0.40
C SER A 84 -12.71 -13.30 -0.20
N PRO A 85 -11.77 -12.47 0.27
CA PRO A 85 -12.05 -11.06 0.52
C PRO A 85 -12.47 -10.38 -0.79
N LEU A 86 -13.66 -9.77 -0.80
CA LEU A 86 -14.22 -9.08 -1.96
C LEU A 86 -14.10 -7.56 -1.83
N LEU A 87 -13.60 -6.91 -2.87
CA LEU A 87 -13.76 -5.48 -3.09
C LEU A 87 -15.10 -5.25 -3.80
N ARG A 88 -16.09 -4.68 -3.08
CA ARG A 88 -17.40 -4.35 -3.63
C ARG A 88 -17.40 -2.90 -4.09
N VAL A 89 -17.90 -2.65 -5.30
CA VAL A 89 -17.90 -1.32 -5.92
C VAL A 89 -19.28 -1.00 -6.47
N LYS A 90 -19.81 0.18 -6.13
CA LYS A 90 -21.06 0.74 -6.67
C LYS A 90 -20.71 1.93 -7.56
N LYS A 91 -21.14 1.90 -8.83
CA LYS A 91 -21.09 3.08 -9.69
C LYS A 91 -22.20 4.07 -9.29
N LEU A 92 -21.85 5.34 -9.20
CA LEU A 92 -22.76 6.45 -8.89
C LEU A 92 -23.19 7.21 -10.15
N SER A 93 -22.51 7.00 -11.27
CA SER A 93 -22.85 7.55 -12.59
C SER A 93 -22.43 6.62 -13.73
N GLU A 94 -22.85 6.93 -14.96
CA GLU A 94 -22.44 6.22 -16.17
C GLU A 94 -20.96 6.46 -16.53
N LYS A 95 -20.38 7.58 -16.08
CA LYS A 95 -18.97 7.94 -16.33
C LYS A 95 -18.00 7.16 -15.45
N ALA A 96 -18.49 6.55 -14.37
CA ALA A 96 -17.68 5.76 -13.46
C ALA A 96 -17.11 4.52 -14.17
N ILE A 97 -15.81 4.28 -13.99
CA ILE A 97 -15.11 3.10 -14.54
C ILE A 97 -14.79 2.16 -13.38
N LEU A 98 -15.03 0.85 -13.55
CA LEU A 98 -14.68 -0.12 -12.52
C LEU A 98 -13.16 -0.19 -12.36
N PRO A 99 -12.63 -0.14 -11.13
CA PRO A 99 -11.20 -0.26 -10.90
C PRO A 99 -10.68 -1.60 -11.41
N SER A 100 -9.52 -1.58 -12.06
CA SER A 100 -8.88 -2.77 -12.63
C SER A 100 -7.40 -2.81 -12.32
N ARG A 101 -6.83 -4.01 -12.25
CA ARG A 101 -5.39 -4.17 -12.06
C ARG A 101 -4.69 -4.24 -13.40
N ALA A 102 -3.53 -3.60 -13.50
CA ALA A 102 -2.73 -3.62 -14.72
C ALA A 102 -2.04 -4.97 -14.97
N SER A 103 -1.76 -5.74 -13.92
CA SER A 103 -1.11 -7.05 -13.98
C SER A 103 -1.59 -7.99 -12.86
N LEU A 104 -1.27 -9.28 -12.98
CA LEU A 104 -1.67 -10.31 -12.02
C LEU A 104 -1.12 -10.11 -10.59
N LEU A 105 -0.03 -9.37 -10.44
CA LEU A 105 0.59 -9.09 -9.13
C LEU A 105 0.61 -7.59 -8.81
N SER A 106 -0.12 -6.78 -9.58
CA SER A 106 -0.28 -5.36 -9.25
C SER A 106 -0.88 -5.21 -7.87
N ALA A 107 -0.27 -4.33 -7.06
CA ALA A 107 -0.73 -4.03 -5.72
C ALA A 107 -2.04 -3.23 -5.72
N GLY A 108 -2.17 -2.30 -6.68
CA GLY A 108 -3.31 -1.38 -6.76
C GLY A 108 -4.28 -1.68 -7.91
N TYR A 109 -5.50 -1.19 -7.75
CA TYR A 109 -6.51 -1.07 -8.79
C TYR A 109 -6.50 0.36 -9.33
N ASP A 110 -6.28 0.57 -10.62
CA ASP A 110 -6.30 1.90 -11.22
C ASP A 110 -7.68 2.55 -11.02
N LEU A 111 -7.69 3.79 -10.53
CA LEU A 111 -8.87 4.64 -10.42
C LEU A 111 -8.90 5.65 -11.55
N SER A 112 -10.04 5.76 -12.23
CA SER A 112 -10.25 6.71 -13.31
C SER A 112 -11.07 7.92 -12.87
N SER A 113 -10.80 9.07 -13.49
CA SER A 113 -11.63 10.27 -13.32
C SER A 113 -13.01 10.08 -13.96
N ALA A 114 -14.06 10.49 -13.26
CA ALA A 114 -15.42 10.60 -13.81
C ALA A 114 -15.73 12.00 -14.37
N THR A 115 -14.83 12.97 -14.20
CA THR A 115 -15.01 14.34 -14.68
C THR A 115 -13.80 14.83 -15.48
N GLU A 116 -14.05 15.79 -16.37
CA GLU A 116 -12.98 16.63 -16.88
C GLU A 116 -12.65 17.69 -15.84
N THR A 117 -11.37 17.92 -15.58
CA THR A 117 -10.89 18.92 -14.63
C THR A 117 -9.42 19.24 -14.89
N LYS A 118 -8.88 20.16 -14.08
CA LYS A 118 -7.52 20.62 -14.16
C LYS A 118 -6.93 20.67 -12.75
N VAL A 119 -5.72 20.17 -12.58
CA VAL A 119 -4.94 20.34 -11.35
C VAL A 119 -4.02 21.54 -11.58
N PRO A 120 -4.29 22.70 -10.94
CA PRO A 120 -3.50 23.90 -11.18
C PRO A 120 -2.02 23.69 -10.85
N ALA A 121 -1.13 24.34 -11.57
CA ALA A 121 0.30 24.43 -11.27
C ALA A 121 0.48 24.87 -9.80
N ARG A 122 1.37 24.19 -9.07
CA ARG A 122 1.59 24.39 -7.63
C ARG A 122 0.31 24.30 -6.78
N GLY A 123 -0.72 23.64 -7.30
CA GLY A 123 -2.05 23.58 -6.72
C GLY A 123 -2.51 22.16 -6.41
N LYS A 124 -3.82 22.04 -6.14
CA LYS A 124 -4.49 20.78 -5.87
C LYS A 124 -5.91 20.76 -6.43
N ALA A 125 -6.42 19.57 -6.73
CA ALA A 125 -7.80 19.36 -7.12
C ALA A 125 -8.35 18.08 -6.48
N LEU A 126 -9.63 18.09 -6.14
CA LEU A 126 -10.39 16.88 -5.82
C LEU A 126 -11.02 16.37 -7.11
N VAL A 127 -10.68 15.15 -7.51
CA VAL A 127 -11.15 14.52 -8.74
C VAL A 127 -12.10 13.37 -8.39
N PRO A 128 -13.41 13.51 -8.67
CA PRO A 128 -14.40 12.45 -8.46
C PRO A 128 -14.13 11.20 -9.31
N THR A 129 -14.34 10.03 -8.72
CA THR A 129 -14.35 8.74 -9.45
C THR A 129 -15.77 8.25 -9.77
N ASP A 130 -16.78 8.86 -9.15
CA ASP A 130 -18.18 8.41 -9.14
C ASP A 130 -18.34 6.94 -8.71
N LEU A 131 -17.50 6.50 -7.76
CA LEU A 131 -17.60 5.19 -7.14
C LEU A 131 -17.88 5.33 -5.64
N SER A 132 -18.66 4.40 -5.10
CA SER A 132 -18.62 4.06 -3.68
C SER A 132 -18.07 2.65 -3.53
N ILE A 133 -17.37 2.38 -2.44
CA ILE A 133 -16.72 1.08 -2.21
C ILE A 133 -17.11 0.49 -0.86
N ALA A 134 -17.00 -0.83 -0.75
CA ALA A 134 -16.95 -1.54 0.52
C ALA A 134 -15.82 -2.56 0.45
N ILE A 135 -14.89 -2.45 1.38
CA ILE A 135 -13.66 -3.25 1.45
C ILE A 135 -13.74 -4.28 2.59
N PRO A 136 -12.86 -5.28 2.61
CA PRO A 136 -12.80 -6.24 3.71
C PRO A 136 -12.48 -5.58 5.05
N GLU A 137 -13.04 -6.09 6.14
CA GLU A 137 -12.67 -5.70 7.50
C GLU A 137 -11.18 -6.01 7.79
N GLY A 138 -10.56 -5.27 8.71
CA GLY A 138 -9.12 -5.36 8.99
C GLY A 138 -8.26 -4.77 7.88
N THR A 139 -8.86 -3.98 6.98
CA THR A 139 -8.16 -3.26 5.92
C THR A 139 -8.65 -1.83 5.81
N TYR A 140 -7.85 -0.98 5.16
CA TYR A 140 -8.31 0.29 4.60
C TYR A 140 -7.91 0.37 3.12
N ALA A 141 -8.59 1.23 2.36
CA ALA A 141 -8.22 1.48 0.97
C ALA A 141 -7.34 2.74 0.90
N ARG A 142 -6.08 2.56 0.54
CA ARG A 142 -5.16 3.66 0.28
C ARG A 142 -5.23 4.10 -1.18
N ILE A 143 -5.54 5.37 -1.42
CA ILE A 143 -5.32 6.01 -2.72
C ILE A 143 -3.84 6.37 -2.83
N ALA A 144 -3.15 5.76 -3.79
CA ALA A 144 -1.72 5.89 -4.01
C ALA A 144 -1.42 6.56 -5.37
N PRO A 145 -0.29 7.30 -5.48
CA PRO A 145 0.10 7.91 -6.74
C PRO A 145 0.50 6.84 -7.78
N ARG A 146 0.32 7.17 -9.06
CA ARG A 146 0.83 6.39 -10.19
C ARG A 146 2.21 6.92 -10.57
N SER A 147 3.22 6.05 -10.61
CA SER A 147 4.61 6.47 -10.86
C SER A 147 4.80 7.25 -12.18
N GLY A 148 4.04 6.91 -13.22
CA GLY A 148 4.08 7.62 -14.49
C GLY A 148 3.62 9.07 -14.40
N LEU A 149 2.59 9.36 -13.59
CA LEU A 149 2.10 10.72 -13.38
C LEU A 149 3.03 11.52 -12.47
N ALA A 150 3.57 10.87 -11.44
CA ALA A 150 4.56 11.48 -10.55
C ALA A 150 5.82 11.90 -11.31
N TRP A 151 6.39 11.02 -12.13
CA TRP A 151 7.61 11.31 -12.88
C TRP A 151 7.41 12.32 -14.02
N LYS A 152 6.36 12.17 -14.82
CA LYS A 152 6.18 12.96 -16.05
C LYS A 152 5.49 14.30 -15.84
N HIS A 153 4.64 14.40 -14.82
CA HIS A 153 3.77 15.55 -14.59
C HIS A 153 3.86 16.11 -13.17
N SER A 154 4.75 15.57 -12.33
CA SER A 154 4.91 15.98 -10.92
C SER A 154 3.61 15.88 -10.12
N ILE A 155 2.78 14.89 -10.44
CA ILE A 155 1.50 14.65 -9.76
C ILE A 155 1.70 13.70 -8.58
N ASP A 156 1.22 14.12 -7.41
CA ASP A 156 1.15 13.30 -6.21
C ASP A 156 -0.29 13.17 -5.69
N VAL A 157 -0.53 12.26 -4.76
CA VAL A 157 -1.82 12.01 -4.13
C VAL A 157 -1.79 12.45 -2.67
N GLY A 158 -2.75 13.30 -2.29
CA GLY A 158 -2.98 13.73 -0.92
C GLY A 158 -4.00 12.88 -0.17
N ALA A 159 -3.94 12.93 1.17
CA ALA A 159 -4.83 12.22 2.09
C ALA A 159 -4.85 10.71 1.83
N GLY A 160 -5.79 10.24 1.01
CA GLY A 160 -5.79 8.89 0.45
C GLY A 160 -6.19 7.77 1.41
N VAL A 161 -6.64 8.06 2.63
CA VAL A 161 -7.20 7.04 3.54
C VAL A 161 -8.70 6.94 3.30
N ILE A 162 -9.18 5.78 2.83
CA ILE A 162 -10.61 5.45 2.75
C ILE A 162 -10.90 4.34 3.76
N ASP A 163 -11.70 4.68 4.76
CA ASP A 163 -12.09 3.77 5.85
C ASP A 163 -13.01 2.64 5.36
N ALA A 164 -12.97 1.50 6.05
CA ALA A 164 -13.73 0.31 5.66
C ALA A 164 -15.25 0.47 5.76
N ASP A 165 -15.71 1.40 6.60
CA ASP A 165 -17.10 1.75 6.82
C ASP A 165 -17.58 2.93 5.92
N TYR A 166 -16.68 3.57 5.17
CA TYR A 166 -17.05 4.64 4.25
C TYR A 166 -17.90 4.11 3.08
N ARG A 167 -19.06 4.74 2.85
CA ARG A 167 -19.99 4.41 1.74
C ARG A 167 -20.30 5.59 0.82
N GLY A 168 -19.64 6.72 1.04
CA GLY A 168 -19.80 7.91 0.22
C GLY A 168 -19.06 7.82 -1.13
N PRO A 169 -19.05 8.92 -1.90
CA PRO A 169 -18.32 9.01 -3.15
C PRO A 169 -16.80 9.09 -2.93
N VAL A 170 -16.05 8.19 -3.57
CA VAL A 170 -14.59 8.19 -3.57
C VAL A 170 -14.07 9.30 -4.47
N GLY A 171 -13.29 10.21 -3.90
CA GLY A 171 -12.57 11.26 -4.62
C GLY A 171 -11.06 11.12 -4.45
N VAL A 172 -10.32 11.51 -5.47
CA VAL A 172 -8.85 11.51 -5.48
C VAL A 172 -8.36 12.94 -5.31
N ILE A 173 -7.59 13.23 -4.26
CA ILE A 173 -6.94 14.53 -4.09
C ILE A 173 -5.60 14.47 -4.80
N LEU A 174 -5.47 15.21 -5.89
CA LEU A 174 -4.22 15.34 -6.64
C LEU A 174 -3.51 16.64 -6.24
N PHE A 175 -2.20 16.55 -6.01
CA PHE A 175 -1.30 17.69 -5.91
C PHE A 175 -0.46 17.78 -7.18
N ASN A 176 -0.23 19.00 -7.66
CA ASN A 176 0.65 19.26 -8.78
C ASN A 176 1.86 20.05 -8.30
N HIS A 177 3.02 19.40 -8.30
CA HIS A 177 4.30 19.99 -7.90
C HIS A 177 5.09 20.56 -9.07
N SER A 178 4.47 20.75 -10.24
CA SER A 178 5.08 21.44 -11.38
C SER A 178 4.57 22.88 -11.51
N ASP A 179 5.18 23.62 -12.43
CA ASP A 179 4.78 24.98 -12.83
C ASP A 179 3.83 24.99 -14.04
N VAL A 180 3.35 23.82 -14.46
CA VAL A 180 2.42 23.67 -15.59
C VAL A 180 1.16 22.99 -15.09
N ASP A 181 0.01 23.51 -15.49
CA ASP A 181 -1.25 22.89 -15.12
C ASP A 181 -1.40 21.49 -15.73
N PHE A 182 -2.01 20.57 -15.00
CA PHE A 182 -2.24 19.21 -15.46
C PHE A 182 -3.72 19.00 -15.80
N GLU A 183 -4.00 18.69 -17.06
CA GLU A 183 -5.34 18.36 -17.53
C GLU A 183 -5.70 16.93 -17.18
N VAL A 184 -6.92 16.72 -16.70
CA VAL A 184 -7.50 15.41 -16.41
C VAL A 184 -8.78 15.27 -17.23
N LYS A 185 -8.84 14.25 -18.08
CA LYS A 185 -10.02 13.94 -18.88
C LYS A 185 -10.85 12.84 -18.23
N VAL A 186 -12.13 12.76 -18.60
CA VAL A 186 -12.98 11.63 -18.20
C VAL A 186 -12.35 10.33 -18.68
N GLY A 187 -12.21 9.36 -17.77
CA GLY A 187 -11.64 8.05 -18.03
C GLY A 187 -10.13 7.94 -17.77
N ASP A 188 -9.40 9.05 -17.63
CA ASP A 188 -7.97 9.03 -17.32
C ASP A 188 -7.73 8.35 -15.97
N ARG A 189 -6.75 7.44 -15.95
CA ARG A 189 -6.31 6.75 -14.73
C ARG A 189 -5.41 7.68 -13.93
N ILE A 190 -5.92 8.21 -12.83
CA ILE A 190 -5.29 9.30 -12.07
C ILE A 190 -4.60 8.84 -10.78
N ALA A 191 -5.01 7.71 -10.22
CA ALA A 191 -4.45 7.12 -9.01
C ALA A 191 -4.63 5.61 -9.04
N GLN A 192 -4.14 4.92 -8.01
CA GLN A 192 -4.42 3.51 -7.80
C GLN A 192 -4.86 3.27 -6.35
N LEU A 193 -5.84 2.40 -6.16
CA LEU A 193 -6.37 2.00 -4.87
C LEU A 193 -5.67 0.72 -4.40
N VAL A 194 -5.00 0.77 -3.26
CA VAL A 194 -4.32 -0.38 -2.63
C VAL A 194 -5.09 -0.76 -1.38
N ILE A 195 -5.44 -2.05 -1.24
CA ILE A 195 -6.07 -2.56 -0.02
C ILE A 195 -4.97 -2.94 0.96
N GLU A 196 -4.85 -2.17 2.03
CA GLU A 196 -3.80 -2.36 3.03
C GLU A 196 -4.36 -2.97 4.30
N LYS A 197 -3.71 -4.04 4.77
CA LYS A 197 -4.06 -4.68 6.04
C LYS A 197 -3.63 -3.80 7.20
N ILE A 198 -4.48 -3.69 8.21
CA ILE A 198 -4.23 -2.91 9.42
C ILE A 198 -4.65 -3.70 10.66
N MET A 199 -4.16 -3.23 11.80
CA MET A 199 -4.66 -3.60 13.12
C MET A 199 -5.28 -2.36 13.74
N THR A 200 -6.39 -2.53 14.45
CA THR A 200 -7.10 -1.45 15.18
C THR A 200 -7.18 -1.83 16.67
N PRO A 201 -6.05 -1.85 17.40
CA PRO A 201 -6.03 -2.18 18.83
C PRO A 201 -6.62 -1.03 19.67
N ASP A 202 -7.10 -1.38 20.86
CA ASP A 202 -7.45 -0.37 21.87
C ASP A 202 -6.18 0.37 22.34
N VAL A 203 -6.31 1.67 22.56
CA VAL A 203 -5.21 2.50 23.08
C VAL A 203 -5.17 2.36 24.60
N THR A 204 -4.00 2.02 25.15
CA THR A 204 -3.75 1.93 26.60
C THR A 204 -2.59 2.86 26.97
N GLU A 205 -2.82 3.77 27.93
CA GLU A 205 -1.80 4.68 28.48
C GLU A 205 -0.90 3.94 29.49
N VAL A 206 0.40 4.23 29.49
CA VAL A 206 1.42 3.63 30.38
C VAL A 206 2.42 4.70 30.84
N ASP A 207 3.05 4.50 31.99
CA ASP A 207 4.05 5.43 32.52
C ASP A 207 5.36 5.43 31.70
N ASP A 208 5.80 4.25 31.24
CA ASP A 208 7.05 4.05 30.50
C ASP A 208 6.90 2.97 29.41
N LEU A 209 7.71 3.06 28.35
CA LEU A 209 7.85 2.06 27.28
C LEU A 209 9.14 1.25 27.45
N ASP A 210 9.19 0.05 26.85
CA ASP A 210 10.39 -0.78 26.83
C ASP A 210 11.52 -0.18 25.98
N SER A 211 12.77 -0.44 26.36
CA SER A 211 13.93 0.02 25.61
C SER A 211 14.19 -0.84 24.37
N THR A 212 14.44 -0.20 23.22
CA THR A 212 14.84 -0.90 21.99
C THR A 212 16.21 -0.45 21.51
N VAL A 213 16.84 -1.23 20.61
CA VAL A 213 18.12 -0.88 19.96
C VAL A 213 18.02 0.46 19.22
N ARG A 214 16.87 0.80 18.64
CA ARG A 214 16.65 2.07 17.94
C ARG A 214 16.49 3.26 18.91
N GLY A 215 15.88 3.04 20.07
CA GLY A 215 15.62 4.08 21.07
C GLY A 215 14.95 5.32 20.47
N VAL A 216 15.49 6.50 20.77
CA VAL A 216 14.99 7.81 20.29
C VAL A 216 15.49 8.21 18.88
N GLY A 217 16.17 7.31 18.15
CA GLY A 217 16.73 7.60 16.83
C GLY A 217 15.69 7.69 15.70
N GLY A 218 15.63 8.84 15.02
CA GLY A 218 14.77 9.09 13.85
C GLY A 218 15.36 10.14 12.90
N PHE A 219 14.63 10.49 11.83
CA PHE A 219 14.98 11.58 10.90
C PHE A 219 16.39 11.51 10.28
N GLY A 220 16.76 10.35 9.73
CA GLY A 220 18.10 10.15 9.14
C GLY A 220 19.18 9.74 10.15
N SER A 221 18.79 9.23 11.33
CA SER A 221 19.72 8.74 12.36
C SER A 221 20.64 7.59 11.91
N THR A 222 20.33 6.95 10.77
CA THR A 222 21.14 5.87 10.18
C THR A 222 22.06 6.35 9.06
N GLY A 223 22.13 7.66 8.78
CA GLY A 223 22.93 8.24 7.71
C GLY A 223 22.13 8.59 6.45
N VAL A 224 22.87 9.06 5.43
CA VAL A 224 22.40 9.37 4.06
C VAL A 224 22.83 8.26 3.12
#